data_AF-A0A4Q2D216-F1
#
_entry.id   AF-A0A4Q2D216-F1
#
_cell.length_a   1.000
_cell.length_b   1.000
_cell.length_c   1.000
_cell.angle_alpha   90.00
_cell.angle_beta   90.00
_cell.angle_gamma   90.00
#
_symmetry.space_group_name_H-M   'P 1'
#
loop_
_entity.id
_entity.type
_entity.pdbx_description
1 polymer ?
#
loop_
_entity_poly.entity_id
_entity_poly.type
_entity_poly.pdbx_seq_one_letter_code
_entity_poly.pdbx_strand_id
1 'polypeptide(L)'
;MPPELNEQGIEIHPSKELSALDKAFAFLNYPFLGGLTSSDPSQTLDNALNTIGVTGEFRESITAEFNENDWRGVRAEFTRWALNAKAEASKKEAVAEREAEAEVGVQTDS
;
A
#
# COMPACT_ATOMS: atom_id res chain seq x y z
N MET A 1 -22.12 8.23 -10.60
CA MET A 1 -21.74 9.58 -11.04
C MET A 1 -21.98 9.64 -12.54
N PRO A 2 -22.78 10.62 -13.01
CA PRO A 2 -23.11 10.75 -14.42
C PRO A 2 -21.88 11.23 -15.25
N PRO A 3 -21.86 10.98 -16.57
CA PRO A 3 -20.74 11.29 -17.47
C PRO A 3 -20.27 12.74 -17.44
N GLU A 4 -21.21 13.68 -17.27
CA GLU A 4 -20.94 15.12 -17.29
C GLU A 4 -20.15 15.59 -16.06
N LEU A 5 -20.02 14.74 -15.04
CA LEU A 5 -19.34 15.04 -13.79
C LEU A 5 -17.97 14.34 -13.66
N ASN A 6 -17.43 13.75 -14.73
CA ASN A 6 -16.08 13.18 -14.71
C ASN A 6 -15.29 13.41 -16.00
N GLU A 7 -13.97 13.52 -15.86
CA GLU A 7 -13.03 13.75 -16.97
C GLU A 7 -13.03 12.62 -18.01
N GLN A 8 -13.47 11.43 -17.61
CA GLN A 8 -13.53 10.25 -18.47
C GLN A 8 -14.79 10.20 -19.34
N GLY A 9 -15.81 11.03 -19.08
CA GLY A 9 -17.07 11.05 -19.82
C GLY A 9 -17.85 9.72 -19.76
N ILE A 10 -17.72 8.97 -18.67
CA ILE A 10 -18.37 7.65 -18.49
C ILE A 10 -19.41 7.66 -17.38
N GLU A 11 -20.40 6.78 -17.47
CA GLU A 11 -21.32 6.55 -16.36
C GLU A 11 -20.65 5.65 -15.31
N ILE A 12 -20.39 6.20 -14.12
CA ILE A 12 -19.81 5.45 -13.01
C ILE A 12 -20.93 4.98 -12.09
N HIS A 13 -21.25 3.69 -12.14
CA HIS A 13 -22.24 3.11 -11.24
C HIS A 13 -21.73 3.01 -9.80
N PRO A 14 -22.60 3.13 -8.78
CA PRO A 14 -22.22 2.86 -7.40
C PRO A 14 -21.68 1.43 -7.24
N SER A 15 -20.51 1.27 -6.62
CA SER A 15 -19.98 -0.01 -6.18
C SER A 15 -20.19 -0.18 -4.68
N LYS A 16 -20.48 -1.41 -4.25
CA LYS A 16 -20.48 -1.81 -2.83
C LYS A 16 -19.25 -2.65 -2.46
N GLU A 17 -18.40 -2.95 -3.43
CA GLU A 17 -17.20 -3.76 -3.25
C GLU A 17 -15.96 -2.87 -3.19
N LEU A 18 -15.14 -3.11 -2.16
CA LEU A 18 -13.81 -2.53 -2.06
C LEU A 18 -12.83 -3.27 -2.98
N SER A 19 -11.82 -2.57 -3.49
CA SER A 19 -10.73 -3.21 -4.23
C SER A 19 -9.94 -4.15 -3.30
N ALA A 20 -9.20 -5.10 -3.89
CA ALA A 20 -8.35 -6.01 -3.10
C ALA A 20 -7.32 -5.23 -2.26
N LEU A 21 -6.76 -4.16 -2.83
CA LEU A 21 -5.82 -3.28 -2.15
C LEU A 21 -6.46 -2.57 -0.95
N ASP A 22 -7.66 -2.01 -1.15
CA ASP A 22 -8.39 -1.32 -0.06
C ASP A 22 -8.77 -2.29 1.06
N LYS A 23 -9.18 -3.52 0.71
CA LYS A 23 -9.47 -4.58 1.68
C LYS A 23 -8.22 -4.95 2.49
N ALA A 24 -7.08 -5.16 1.83
CA ALA A 24 -5.81 -5.43 2.50
C ALA A 24 -5.35 -4.27 3.40
N PHE A 25 -5.49 -3.03 2.92
CA PHE A 25 -5.12 -1.84 3.69
C PHE A 25 -5.99 -1.68 4.93
N ALA A 26 -7.30 -1.90 4.79
CA ALA A 26 -8.23 -1.88 5.92
C ALA A 26 -7.89 -2.99 6.93
N PHE A 27 -7.58 -4.19 6.47
CA PHE A 27 -7.22 -5.33 7.33
C PHE A 27 -5.98 -5.03 8.18
N LEU A 28 -4.90 -4.49 7.61
CA LEU A 28 -3.67 -4.21 8.37
C LEU A 28 -3.80 -3.00 9.32
N ASN A 29 -4.64 -2.03 8.99
CA ASN A 29 -4.87 -0.90 9.89
C ASN A 29 -5.89 -1.21 11.00
N TYR A 30 -6.84 -2.08 10.71
CA TYR A 30 -7.97 -2.40 11.57
C TYR A 30 -8.24 -3.91 11.58
N PRO A 31 -7.29 -4.73 12.07
CA PRO A 31 -7.51 -6.16 12.19
C PRO A 31 -8.69 -6.38 13.15
N PHE A 32 -9.67 -7.19 12.72
CA PHE A 32 -10.99 -7.32 13.34
C PHE A 32 -10.91 -7.51 14.86
N LEU A 33 -11.30 -6.47 15.60
CA LEU A 33 -11.35 -6.41 17.06
C LEU A 33 -12.46 -7.33 17.59
N GLY A 34 -12.10 -8.40 18.31
CA GLY A 34 -13.03 -9.08 19.23
C GLY A 34 -13.69 -10.38 18.75
N GLY A 35 -13.09 -11.14 17.83
CA GLY A 35 -13.43 -12.56 17.66
C GLY A 35 -14.42 -12.90 16.55
N LEU A 36 -14.72 -11.97 15.65
CA LEU A 36 -15.39 -12.29 14.40
C LEU A 36 -14.33 -12.36 13.31
N THR A 37 -13.96 -13.59 12.93
CA THR A 37 -13.25 -13.85 11.69
C THR A 37 -14.00 -13.18 10.54
N SER A 38 -13.27 -12.61 9.57
CA SER A 38 -13.88 -12.08 8.36
C SER A 38 -14.81 -13.12 7.74
N SER A 39 -16.00 -12.70 7.29
CA SER A 39 -16.89 -13.57 6.51
C SER A 39 -16.30 -13.92 5.15
N ASP A 40 -15.30 -13.18 4.70
CA ASP A 40 -14.50 -13.47 3.52
C ASP A 40 -13.22 -14.22 3.92
N PRO A 41 -13.09 -15.53 3.57
CA PRO A 41 -11.94 -16.35 3.93
C PRO A 41 -10.65 -15.92 3.22
N SER A 42 -10.74 -15.07 2.19
CA SER A 42 -9.55 -14.50 1.54
C SER A 42 -8.92 -13.36 2.34
N GLN A 43 -9.61 -12.82 3.36
CA GLN A 43 -9.07 -11.78 4.24
C GLN A 43 -8.20 -12.40 5.33
N THR A 44 -7.02 -12.87 4.93
CA THR A 44 -5.98 -13.38 5.83
C THR A 44 -4.82 -12.39 5.90
N LEU A 45 -4.01 -12.50 6.96
CA LEU A 45 -2.80 -11.70 7.10
C LEU A 45 -1.87 -11.90 5.88
N ASP A 46 -1.65 -13.15 5.48
CA ASP A 46 -0.77 -13.46 4.34
C ASP A 46 -1.24 -12.82 3.05
N ASN A 47 -2.54 -12.89 2.76
CA ASN A 47 -3.12 -12.28 1.56
C ASN A 47 -3.02 -10.75 1.61
N ALA A 48 -3.24 -10.13 2.77
CA ALA A 48 -3.11 -8.69 2.92
C ALA A 48 -1.66 -8.22 2.68
N LEU A 49 -0.69 -8.90 3.29
CA LEU A 49 0.73 -8.60 3.13
C LEU A 49 1.20 -8.82 1.69
N ASN A 50 0.75 -9.89 1.04
CA ASN A 50 1.06 -10.16 -0.37
C ASN A 50 0.45 -9.13 -1.32
N THR A 51 -0.80 -8.73 -1.08
CA THR A 51 -1.53 -7.74 -1.91
C THR A 51 -0.86 -6.37 -1.83
N ILE A 52 -0.38 -5.98 -0.66
CA ILE A 52 0.31 -4.69 -0.46
C ILE A 52 1.79 -4.77 -0.88
N GLY A 53 2.37 -5.97 -0.93
CA GLY A 53 3.78 -6.17 -1.26
C GLY A 53 4.71 -5.94 -0.08
N VAL A 54 4.25 -6.21 1.14
CA VAL A 54 5.11 -6.16 2.34
C VAL A 54 5.98 -7.42 2.38
N THR A 55 7.30 -7.22 2.38
CA THR A 55 8.30 -8.29 2.35
C THR A 55 9.42 -8.08 3.36
N GLY A 56 10.25 -9.10 3.60
CA GLY A 56 11.44 -9.00 4.44
C GLY A 56 11.11 -8.79 5.92
N GLU A 57 11.97 -8.05 6.62
CA GLU A 57 11.86 -7.82 8.07
C GLU A 57 10.49 -7.27 8.49
N PHE A 58 9.88 -6.39 7.68
CA PHE A 58 8.57 -5.83 7.99
C PHE A 58 7.47 -6.87 7.97
N ARG A 59 7.56 -7.86 7.06
CA ARG A 59 6.62 -8.98 7.05
C ARG A 59 6.75 -9.76 8.34
N GLU A 60 7.97 -10.09 8.74
CA GLU A 60 8.25 -10.87 9.95
C GLU A 60 7.76 -10.14 11.21
N SER A 61 8.07 -8.84 11.35
CA SER A 61 7.60 -8.02 12.47
C SER A 61 6.08 -7.92 12.53
N ILE A 62 5.41 -7.61 11.42
CA ILE A 62 3.94 -7.53 11.40
C ILE A 62 3.30 -8.88 11.75
N THR A 63 3.85 -9.99 11.25
CA THR A 63 3.36 -11.33 11.58
C THR A 63 3.54 -11.67 13.07
N ALA A 64 4.66 -11.26 13.68
CA ALA A 64 4.87 -11.45 15.12
C ALA A 64 3.80 -10.71 15.94
N GLU A 65 3.62 -9.42 15.69
CA GLU A 65 2.62 -8.58 16.37
C GLU A 65 1.20 -9.13 16.18
N PHE A 66 0.87 -9.61 14.97
CA PHE A 66 -0.43 -10.20 14.67
C PHE A 66 -0.67 -11.49 15.48
N ASN A 67 0.34 -12.36 15.58
CA ASN A 67 0.24 -13.61 16.35
C ASN A 67 0.13 -13.36 17.86
N GLU A 68 0.71 -12.27 18.35
CA GLU A 68 0.59 -11.81 19.73
C GLU A 68 -0.76 -11.12 20.02
N ASN A 69 -1.59 -10.90 19.00
CA ASN A 69 -2.80 -10.10 19.06
C ASN A 69 -2.53 -8.62 19.44
N ASP A 70 -1.32 -8.12 19.20
CA ASP A 70 -1.00 -6.71 19.35
C ASP A 70 -1.36 -5.93 18.08
N TRP A 71 -2.62 -5.50 18.02
CA TRP A 71 -3.15 -4.72 16.91
C TRP A 71 -2.50 -3.34 16.78
N ARG A 72 -2.01 -2.77 17.89
CA ARG A 72 -1.30 -1.49 17.85
C ARG A 72 0.09 -1.70 17.27
N GLY A 73 0.76 -2.79 17.64
CA GLY A 73 2.01 -3.26 17.07
C GLY A 73 1.90 -3.48 15.56
N VAL A 74 0.90 -4.25 15.10
CA VAL A 74 0.62 -4.48 13.67
C VAL A 74 0.52 -3.16 12.91
N ARG A 75 -0.29 -2.22 13.41
CA ARG A 75 -0.49 -0.93 12.75
C ARG A 75 0.78 -0.06 12.76
N ALA A 76 1.52 -0.07 13.86
CA ALA A 76 2.77 0.67 14.00
C ALA A 76 3.82 0.16 13.00
N GLU A 77 4.02 -1.15 12.93
CA GLU A 77 4.96 -1.79 12.00
C GLU A 77 4.54 -1.59 10.54
N PHE A 78 3.25 -1.69 10.24
CA PHE A 78 2.74 -1.40 8.91
C PHE A 78 2.97 0.07 8.50
N THR A 79 2.77 1.01 9.44
CA THR A 79 3.06 2.43 9.20
C THR A 79 4.55 2.67 8.97
N ARG A 80 5.41 2.01 9.76
CA ARG A 80 6.88 2.07 9.61
C ARG A 80 7.30 1.59 8.23
N TRP A 81 6.75 0.47 7.77
CA TRP A 81 6.97 -0.04 6.41
C TRP A 81 6.54 0.97 5.34
N ALA A 82 5.33 1.52 5.44
CA ALA A 82 4.80 2.44 4.43
C ALA A 82 5.65 3.72 4.30
N LEU A 83 6.12 4.26 5.43
CA LEU A 83 7.02 5.41 5.45
C LEU A 83 8.37 5.09 4.78
N ASN A 84 8.92 3.91 5.05
CA ASN A 84 10.17 3.48 4.42
C ASN A 84 10.01 3.25 2.91
N ALA A 85 8.93 2.59 2.49
CA ALA A 85 8.63 2.38 1.07
C ALA A 85 8.52 3.73 0.32
N LYS A 86 7.85 4.71 0.94
CA LYS A 86 7.77 6.07 0.40
C LYS A 86 9.14 6.75 0.34
N ALA A 87 9.95 6.65 1.40
CA ALA A 87 11.29 7.23 1.42
C ALA A 87 12.18 6.63 0.32
N GLU A 88 12.13 5.32 0.09
CA GLU A 88 12.87 4.67 -0.99
C GLU A 88 12.38 5.09 -2.37
N ALA A 89 11.07 5.25 -2.57
CA ALA A 89 10.53 5.78 -3.83
C ALA A 89 11.03 7.21 -4.11
N SER A 90 10.97 8.11 -3.13
CA SER A 90 11.47 9.49 -3.28
C SER A 90 12.98 9.56 -3.54
N LYS A 91 13.77 8.68 -2.92
CA LYS A 91 15.21 8.58 -3.24
C LYS A 91 15.45 8.17 -4.68
N LYS A 92 14.72 7.17 -5.18
CA LYS A 92 14.85 6.69 -6.57
C LYS A 92 14.46 7.77 -7.58
N GLU A 93 13.38 8.49 -7.30
CA GLU A 93 12.94 9.62 -8.13
C GLU A 93 14.01 10.72 -8.21
N ALA A 94 14.60 11.10 -7.06
CA ALA A 94 15.67 12.09 -7.02
C ALA A 94 16.96 11.64 -7.73
N VAL A 95 17.27 10.33 -7.73
CA VAL A 95 18.40 9.79 -8.51
C VAL A 95 18.10 9.84 -9.99
N ALA A 96 16.89 9.42 -10.40
CA ALA A 96 16.48 9.47 -11.81
C ALA A 96 16.47 10.90 -12.37
N GLU A 97 16.05 11.89 -11.58
CA GLU A 97 16.10 13.31 -11.98
C GLU A 97 17.54 13.78 -12.21
N ARG A 98 18.47 13.45 -11.29
CA ARG A 98 19.89 13.80 -11.45
C ARG A 98 20.55 13.12 -12.64
N GLU A 99 20.21 11.87 -12.90
CA GLU A 99 20.70 11.13 -14.08
C GLU A 99 20.18 11.77 -15.38
N ALA A 100 18.90 12.14 -15.42
CA ALA A 100 18.30 12.83 -16.57
C ALA A 100 18.93 14.22 -16.82
N GLU A 101 19.17 15.00 -15.77
CA GLU A 101 19.85 16.30 -15.87
C GLU A 101 21.29 16.17 -16.38
N ALA A 102 22.02 15.14 -15.93
CA ALA A 102 23.38 14.87 -16.40
C ALA A 102 23.42 14.48 -17.88
N GLU A 103 22.45 13.70 -18.37
CA GLU A 103 22.34 13.34 -19.79
C GLU A 103 22.02 14.56 -20.68
N VAL A 104 21.16 15.46 -20.21
CA VAL A 104 20.82 16.70 -20.93
C VAL A 104 22.01 17.66 -20.99
N GLY A 105 22.76 17.82 -19.89
CA GLY A 105 23.95 18.68 -19.85
C GLY A 105 25.06 18.24 -20.81
N VAL A 106 25.25 16.93 -21.00
CA VAL A 106 26.24 16.38 -21.94
C VAL A 106 25.85 16.62 -23.41
N GLN A 107 24.55 16.68 -23.74
CA GLN A 107 24.08 16.95 -25.10
C GLN A 107 24.15 18.43 -25.49
N THR A 108 24.14 19.35 -24.53
CA THR A 108 24.19 20.80 -24.81
C THR A 108 25.62 21.34 -24.99
N ASP A 109 26.64 20.57 -24.62
CA ASP A 109 28.06 20.94 -24.71
C ASP A 109 28.79 20.33 -25.94
N SER A 110 28.06 19.76 -26.92
CA SER A 110 28.60 19.18 -28.17
C SER A 110 28.29 20.00 -29.42
#